data_AF-A0A812M9C6-F1
#
_entry.id   AF-A0A812M9C6-F1
#
_cell.length_a   1.000
_cell.length_b   1.000
_cell.length_c   1.000
_cell.angle_alpha   90.00
_cell.angle_beta   90.00
_cell.angle_gamma   90.00
#
_symmetry.space_group_name_H-M   'P 1'
#
loop_
_entity.id
_entity.type
_entity.pdbx_description
1 polymer ?
#
loop_
_entity_poly.entity_id
_entity_poly.type
_entity_poly.pdbx_seq_one_letter_code
_entity_poly.pdbx_strand_id
1 'polypeptide(L)'
;MLASLKPELACDFFASADRFHMEDLRATARDLIFMNPAEALKERLALRPELLEEILGSGLLCIEAEDMKTILQGWGGDDCDSLASMMNVRAGNEHTEDVLGTLWSRYESGNKKGVFLAYWVSVVLGPGLGGNIITDELEPLASNQARYYFADGWVQWHLPHASVHLQGVSFKVTTAASTSFRINVKSDEDGATWHLAYESHRKEIQKHTFLACKRPLGLVKYFKLEVLEGELGTDFNIHGILQTSIAM
;
A
#
# COMPACT_ATOMS: atom_id res chain seq x y z
N MET A 1 0.43 -2.86 15.29
CA MET A 1 -0.67 -3.45 16.08
C MET A 1 -1.55 -4.41 15.25
N LEU A 2 -1.01 -5.02 14.17
CA LEU A 2 -1.69 -6.06 13.38
C LEU A 2 -1.48 -7.47 13.95
N ALA A 3 -0.54 -7.64 14.89
CA ALA A 3 -0.01 -8.94 15.32
C ALA A 3 -0.91 -9.77 16.24
N SER A 4 -2.18 -9.38 16.47
CA SER A 4 -3.08 -10.13 17.36
C SER A 4 -4.45 -10.47 16.76
N LEU A 5 -4.82 -9.90 15.62
CA LEU A 5 -6.10 -10.21 14.98
C LEU A 5 -5.90 -11.36 13.99
N LYS A 6 -6.65 -12.44 14.21
CA LYS A 6 -6.66 -13.58 13.29
C LYS A 6 -7.51 -13.26 12.06
N PRO A 7 -7.06 -13.60 10.83
CA PRO A 7 -7.83 -13.36 9.61
C PRO A 7 -9.27 -13.86 9.66
N GLU A 8 -9.50 -15.02 10.27
CA GLU A 8 -10.83 -15.66 10.38
C GLU A 8 -11.82 -14.84 11.22
N LEU A 9 -11.33 -13.96 12.08
CA LEU A 9 -12.16 -13.08 12.91
C LEU A 9 -12.32 -11.68 12.29
N ALA A 10 -11.64 -11.38 11.18
CA ALA A 10 -11.55 -10.02 10.66
C ALA A 10 -12.93 -9.43 10.32
N CYS A 11 -13.83 -10.23 9.75
CA CYS A 11 -15.18 -9.78 9.41
C CYS A 11 -16.05 -9.47 10.64
N ASP A 12 -15.94 -10.25 11.72
CA ASP A 12 -16.66 -9.99 12.98
C ASP A 12 -16.19 -8.69 13.63
N PHE A 13 -14.88 -8.46 13.61
CA PHE A 13 -14.28 -7.21 14.10
C PHE A 13 -14.66 -6.03 13.22
N PHE A 14 -14.70 -6.20 11.89
CA PHE A 14 -15.14 -5.18 10.96
C PHE A 14 -16.59 -4.75 11.24
N ALA A 15 -17.51 -5.71 11.34
CA ALA A 15 -18.92 -5.43 11.66
C ALA A 15 -19.12 -4.81 13.04
N SER A 16 -18.38 -5.30 14.05
CA SER A 16 -18.45 -4.77 15.41
C SER A 16 -17.89 -3.34 15.47
N ALA A 17 -16.74 -3.10 14.87
CA ALA A 17 -16.10 -1.78 14.83
C ALA A 17 -16.99 -0.77 14.12
N ASP A 18 -17.62 -1.16 13.02
CA ASP A 18 -18.59 -0.33 12.30
C ASP A 18 -19.82 0.02 13.17
N ARG A 19 -20.39 -0.98 13.88
CA ARG A 19 -21.51 -0.77 14.82
C ARG A 19 -21.17 0.18 15.98
N PHE A 20 -19.93 0.16 16.45
CA PHE A 20 -19.47 1.00 17.57
C PHE A 20 -18.71 2.26 17.13
N HIS A 21 -18.68 2.56 15.82
CA HIS A 21 -17.98 3.72 15.25
C HIS A 21 -16.48 3.79 15.63
N MET A 22 -15.81 2.63 15.64
CA MET A 22 -14.37 2.50 15.91
C MET A 22 -13.58 2.49 14.59
N GLU A 23 -13.39 3.66 14.00
CA GLU A 23 -12.80 3.82 12.66
C GLU A 23 -11.42 3.15 12.49
N ASP A 24 -10.53 3.28 13.48
CA ASP A 24 -9.18 2.69 13.41
C ASP A 24 -9.24 1.15 13.39
N LEU A 25 -10.12 0.56 14.20
CA LEU A 25 -10.32 -0.89 14.26
C LEU A 25 -11.01 -1.40 13.00
N ARG A 26 -11.99 -0.65 12.49
CA ARG A 26 -12.69 -0.92 11.24
C ARG A 26 -11.71 -0.94 10.06
N ALA A 27 -10.84 0.06 9.96
CA ALA A 27 -9.80 0.12 8.93
C ALA A 27 -8.80 -1.05 9.04
N THR A 28 -8.37 -1.39 10.26
CA THR A 28 -7.45 -2.51 10.51
C THR A 28 -8.07 -3.85 10.15
N ALA A 29 -9.31 -4.10 10.54
CA ALA A 29 -10.04 -5.32 10.22
C ALA A 29 -10.27 -5.44 8.70
N ARG A 30 -10.65 -4.33 8.05
CA ARG A 30 -10.84 -4.27 6.61
C ARG A 30 -9.55 -4.59 5.84
N ASP A 31 -8.42 -4.02 6.24
CA ASP A 31 -7.13 -4.36 5.65
C ASP A 31 -6.82 -5.86 5.78
N LEU A 32 -7.11 -6.44 6.95
CA LEU A 32 -6.87 -7.86 7.18
C LEU A 32 -7.73 -8.75 6.27
N ILE A 33 -8.99 -8.37 6.04
CA ILE A 33 -9.88 -9.02 5.07
C ILE A 33 -9.30 -8.91 3.66
N PHE A 34 -8.80 -7.73 3.27
CA PHE A 34 -8.23 -7.52 1.94
C PHE A 34 -6.95 -8.33 1.72
N MET A 35 -6.10 -8.45 2.75
CA MET A 35 -4.84 -9.20 2.67
C MET A 35 -5.04 -10.72 2.72
N ASN A 36 -6.05 -11.21 3.44
CA ASN A 36 -6.30 -12.64 3.67
C ASN A 36 -7.77 -13.00 3.42
N PRO A 37 -8.29 -12.75 2.21
CA PRO A 37 -9.71 -12.93 1.91
C PRO A 37 -10.12 -14.40 1.95
N ALA A 38 -9.23 -15.35 1.61
CA ALA A 38 -9.53 -16.78 1.62
C ALA A 38 -9.86 -17.28 3.03
N GLU A 39 -9.14 -16.79 4.03
CA GLU A 39 -9.35 -17.10 5.44
C GLU A 39 -10.50 -16.29 6.04
N ALA A 40 -10.57 -14.99 5.73
CA ALA A 40 -11.55 -14.07 6.31
C ALA A 40 -12.97 -14.28 5.78
N LEU A 41 -13.13 -14.75 4.54
CA LEU A 41 -14.41 -14.96 3.87
C LEU A 41 -14.73 -16.45 3.68
N LYS A 42 -13.99 -17.35 4.34
CA LYS A 42 -14.15 -18.81 4.21
C LYS A 42 -15.59 -19.29 4.45
N GLU A 43 -16.29 -18.68 5.40
CA GLU A 43 -17.67 -19.01 5.75
C GLU A 43 -18.58 -17.81 5.53
N ARG A 44 -19.86 -18.06 5.23
CA ARG A 44 -20.86 -16.99 5.05
C ARG A 44 -21.11 -16.31 6.39
N LEU A 45 -20.58 -15.11 6.54
CA LEU A 45 -20.74 -14.31 7.74
C LEU A 45 -22.02 -13.48 7.67
N ALA A 46 -22.62 -13.20 8.84
CA ALA A 46 -23.82 -12.39 8.98
C ALA A 46 -23.51 -10.88 8.87
N LEU A 47 -22.78 -10.49 7.83
CA LEU A 47 -22.52 -9.08 7.50
C LEU A 47 -23.78 -8.44 6.93
N ARG A 48 -23.94 -7.13 7.21
CA ARG A 48 -24.96 -6.33 6.53
C ARG A 48 -24.62 -6.22 5.04
N PRO A 49 -25.61 -6.18 4.13
CA PRO A 49 -25.35 -6.12 2.69
C PRO A 49 -24.40 -4.99 2.27
N GLU A 50 -24.50 -3.82 2.91
CA GLU A 50 -23.69 -2.64 2.59
C GLU A 50 -22.21 -2.85 2.96
N LEU A 51 -21.93 -3.55 4.06
CA LEU A 51 -20.57 -3.88 4.49
C LEU A 51 -19.96 -4.96 3.59
N LEU A 52 -20.79 -5.91 3.15
CA LEU A 52 -20.36 -6.92 2.19
C LEU A 52 -20.06 -6.30 0.83
N GLU A 53 -20.90 -5.36 0.37
CA GLU A 53 -20.67 -4.58 -0.85
C GLU A 53 -19.37 -3.76 -0.77
N GLU A 54 -19.09 -3.12 0.37
CA GLU A 54 -17.83 -2.41 0.57
C GLU A 54 -16.62 -3.33 0.41
N ILE A 55 -16.69 -4.57 0.92
CA ILE A 55 -15.58 -5.54 0.81
C ILE A 55 -15.45 -6.06 -0.62
N LEU A 56 -16.54 -6.60 -1.19
CA LEU A 56 -16.53 -7.29 -2.49
C LEU A 56 -16.38 -6.31 -3.66
N GLY A 57 -16.94 -5.11 -3.54
CA GLY A 57 -16.88 -4.05 -4.54
C GLY A 57 -15.58 -3.23 -4.50
N SER A 58 -14.74 -3.43 -3.48
CA SER A 58 -13.55 -2.61 -3.23
C SER A 58 -12.53 -2.60 -4.37
N GLY A 59 -12.37 -3.68 -5.13
CA GLY A 59 -11.23 -3.80 -6.04
C GLY A 59 -9.96 -4.34 -5.39
N LEU A 60 -9.92 -4.58 -4.08
CA LEU A 60 -8.66 -4.67 -3.29
C LEU A 60 -8.36 -6.05 -2.70
N LEU A 61 -9.24 -7.04 -2.87
CA LEU A 61 -9.01 -8.37 -2.33
C LEU A 61 -7.77 -9.00 -2.98
N CYS A 62 -6.82 -9.47 -2.16
CA CYS A 62 -5.62 -10.19 -2.57
C CYS A 62 -5.94 -11.68 -2.81
N ILE A 63 -6.77 -11.95 -3.81
CA ILE A 63 -7.17 -13.30 -4.21
C ILE A 63 -7.52 -13.33 -5.69
N GLU A 64 -7.27 -14.48 -6.31
CA GLU A 64 -7.68 -14.71 -7.69
C GLU A 64 -9.20 -14.77 -7.81
N ALA A 65 -9.71 -14.29 -8.95
CA ALA A 65 -11.16 -14.20 -9.17
C ALA A 65 -11.85 -15.57 -9.10
N GLU A 66 -11.21 -16.63 -9.59
CA GLU A 66 -11.76 -18.00 -9.58
C GLU A 66 -11.80 -18.61 -8.17
N ASP A 67 -10.78 -18.36 -7.35
CA ASP A 67 -10.77 -18.79 -5.95
C ASP A 67 -11.86 -18.06 -5.16
N MET A 68 -12.02 -16.76 -5.40
CA MET A 68 -13.07 -15.97 -4.77
C MET A 68 -14.48 -16.43 -5.21
N LYS A 69 -14.69 -16.75 -6.49
CA LYS A 69 -15.95 -17.36 -6.94
C LYS A 69 -16.23 -18.69 -6.23
N THR A 70 -15.21 -19.52 -6.04
CA THR A 70 -15.33 -20.80 -5.35
C THR A 70 -15.77 -20.61 -3.89
N ILE A 71 -15.20 -19.63 -3.20
CA ILE A 71 -15.61 -19.26 -1.83
C ILE A 71 -17.08 -18.85 -1.79
N LEU A 72 -17.50 -17.95 -2.69
CA LEU A 72 -18.89 -17.47 -2.73
C LEU A 72 -19.88 -18.57 -3.09
N GLN A 73 -19.52 -19.49 -3.99
CA GLN A 73 -20.35 -20.67 -4.29
C GLN A 73 -20.49 -21.58 -3.07
N GLY A 74 -19.44 -21.72 -2.26
CA GLY A 74 -19.44 -22.48 -1.01
C GLY A 74 -20.40 -21.93 0.05
N TRP A 75 -20.79 -20.65 -0.03
CA TRP A 75 -21.74 -20.03 0.90
C TRP A 75 -23.18 -20.49 0.70
N GLY A 76 -23.51 -21.05 -0.47
CA GLY A 76 -24.84 -21.56 -0.82
C GLY A 76 -25.94 -20.49 -0.97
N GLY A 77 -26.98 -20.85 -1.72
CA GLY A 77 -28.20 -20.05 -1.93
C GLY A 77 -28.36 -19.49 -3.35
N ASP A 78 -29.60 -19.11 -3.70
CA ASP A 78 -29.97 -18.54 -5.01
C ASP A 78 -29.32 -17.17 -5.29
N ASP A 79 -28.75 -16.52 -4.26
CA ASP A 79 -28.11 -15.19 -4.34
C ASP A 79 -26.66 -15.23 -4.87
N CYS A 80 -26.11 -16.40 -5.22
CA CYS A 80 -24.72 -16.52 -5.64
C CYS A 80 -24.41 -15.68 -6.89
N ASP A 81 -25.36 -15.58 -7.82
CA ASP A 81 -25.24 -14.74 -9.02
C ASP A 81 -25.26 -13.24 -8.66
N SER A 82 -26.02 -12.86 -7.62
CA SER A 82 -26.04 -11.49 -7.11
C SER A 82 -24.71 -11.11 -6.45
N LEU A 83 -24.10 -12.01 -5.68
CA LEU A 83 -22.79 -11.76 -5.04
C LEU A 83 -21.66 -11.70 -6.05
N ALA A 84 -21.70 -12.57 -7.07
CA ALA A 84 -20.75 -12.53 -8.17
C ALA A 84 -20.84 -11.20 -8.95
N SER A 85 -22.03 -10.60 -9.04
CA SER A 85 -22.21 -9.29 -9.69
C SER A 85 -21.57 -8.13 -8.91
N MET A 86 -21.39 -8.28 -7.59
CA MET A 86 -20.75 -7.28 -6.70
C MET A 86 -19.22 -7.39 -6.71
N MET A 87 -18.67 -8.51 -7.20
CA MET A 87 -17.23 -8.73 -7.24
C MET A 87 -16.56 -7.79 -8.23
N ASN A 88 -15.80 -6.84 -7.69
CA ASN A 88 -14.82 -6.10 -8.45
C ASN A 88 -13.44 -6.70 -8.14
N VAL A 89 -13.14 -7.91 -8.64
CA VAL A 89 -11.80 -8.47 -8.48
C VAL A 89 -10.94 -7.99 -9.64
N ARG A 90 -10.03 -7.06 -9.35
CA ARG A 90 -8.97 -6.69 -10.28
C ARG A 90 -7.87 -7.74 -10.19
N ALA A 91 -7.42 -8.23 -11.33
CA ALA A 91 -6.31 -9.17 -11.38
C ALA A 91 -5.02 -8.51 -10.83
N GLY A 92 -4.23 -9.27 -10.08
CA GLY A 92 -2.85 -8.90 -9.71
C GLY A 92 -2.69 -8.03 -8.47
N ASN A 93 -3.68 -7.99 -7.58
CA ASN A 93 -3.53 -7.40 -6.24
C ASN A 93 -2.56 -8.22 -5.39
N GLU A 94 -1.57 -7.57 -4.81
CA GLU A 94 -0.58 -8.21 -3.95
C GLU A 94 -0.33 -7.34 -2.72
N HIS A 95 -0.42 -7.91 -1.53
CA HIS A 95 0.06 -7.26 -0.33
C HIS A 95 1.59 -7.29 -0.29
N THR A 96 2.22 -6.14 -0.03
CA THR A 96 3.68 -6.02 0.06
C THR A 96 4.11 -5.05 1.16
N GLU A 97 5.25 -5.35 1.76
CA GLU A 97 5.96 -4.50 2.72
C GLU A 97 7.00 -3.58 2.05
N ASP A 98 7.23 -3.72 0.75
CA ASP A 98 8.16 -2.89 -0.02
C ASP A 98 7.68 -2.79 -1.48
N VAL A 99 6.74 -1.86 -1.74
CA VAL A 99 6.18 -1.67 -3.10
C VAL A 99 7.26 -1.49 -4.17
N LEU A 100 8.29 -0.69 -3.90
CA LEU A 100 9.36 -0.42 -4.87
C LEU A 100 10.19 -1.68 -5.13
N GLY A 101 10.51 -2.43 -4.08
CA GLY A 101 11.17 -3.73 -4.18
C GLY A 101 10.34 -4.76 -4.95
N THR A 102 9.03 -4.87 -4.67
CA THR A 102 8.13 -5.79 -5.38
C THR A 102 8.03 -5.44 -6.87
N LEU A 103 7.92 -4.15 -7.23
CA LEU A 103 7.91 -3.73 -8.63
C LEU A 103 9.24 -4.06 -9.34
N TRP A 104 10.37 -3.89 -8.64
CA TRP A 104 11.68 -4.28 -9.15
C TRP A 104 11.76 -5.79 -9.40
N SER A 105 11.35 -6.62 -8.43
CA SER A 105 11.34 -8.07 -8.58
C SER A 105 10.47 -8.52 -9.76
N ARG A 106 9.29 -7.92 -9.94
CA ARG A 106 8.41 -8.18 -11.09
C ARG A 106 9.08 -7.82 -12.42
N TYR A 107 9.75 -6.67 -12.48
CA TYR A 107 10.52 -6.25 -13.66
C TYR A 107 11.63 -7.27 -13.99
N GLU A 108 12.39 -7.73 -12.99
CA GLU A 108 13.45 -8.72 -13.18
C GLU A 108 12.90 -10.08 -13.65
N SER A 109 11.82 -10.57 -13.02
CA SER A 109 11.20 -11.85 -13.39
C SER A 109 10.51 -11.80 -14.75
N GLY A 110 10.00 -10.64 -15.15
CA GLY A 110 9.30 -10.41 -16.41
C GLY A 110 10.22 -10.21 -17.62
N ASN A 111 11.44 -10.74 -17.59
CA ASN A 111 12.49 -10.53 -18.60
C ASN A 111 12.78 -9.05 -18.88
N LYS A 112 12.65 -8.18 -17.88
CA LYS A 112 12.93 -6.74 -18.01
C LYS A 112 12.10 -6.07 -19.11
N LYS A 113 10.81 -6.43 -19.22
CA LYS A 113 9.90 -5.82 -20.19
C LYS A 113 9.72 -4.33 -19.88
N GLY A 114 10.13 -3.46 -20.82
CA GLY A 114 10.14 -2.01 -20.66
C GLY A 114 11.43 -1.48 -20.02
N VAL A 115 11.50 -0.18 -19.75
CA VAL A 115 12.56 0.44 -18.94
C VAL A 115 12.07 0.58 -17.51
N PHE A 116 12.86 0.24 -16.47
CA PHE A 116 12.34 0.32 -15.10
C PHE A 116 11.99 1.77 -14.72
N LEU A 117 12.95 2.67 -14.90
CA LEU A 117 12.73 4.11 -14.78
C LEU A 117 11.71 4.61 -15.81
N ALA A 118 10.86 5.55 -15.38
CA ALA A 118 9.81 6.20 -16.16
C ALA A 118 8.60 5.32 -16.55
N TYR A 119 8.75 4.01 -16.74
CA TYR A 119 7.61 3.11 -17.01
C TYR A 119 7.05 2.48 -15.73
N TRP A 120 7.90 1.81 -14.94
CA TRP A 120 7.47 1.16 -13.70
C TRP A 120 7.43 2.17 -12.54
N VAL A 121 8.50 2.96 -12.41
CA VAL A 121 8.65 3.98 -11.37
C VAL A 121 9.33 5.21 -11.98
N SER A 122 8.74 6.38 -11.78
CA SER A 122 9.39 7.67 -12.06
C SER A 122 9.90 8.28 -10.77
N VAL A 123 11.13 8.79 -10.77
CA VAL A 123 11.72 9.49 -9.63
C VAL A 123 11.90 10.96 -9.97
N VAL A 124 11.49 11.84 -9.06
CA VAL A 124 11.75 13.28 -9.14
C VAL A 124 12.51 13.69 -7.90
N LEU A 125 13.64 14.38 -8.10
CA LEU A 125 14.48 14.89 -7.04
C LEU A 125 14.18 16.36 -6.79
N GLY A 126 14.02 16.72 -5.52
CA GLY A 126 13.86 18.09 -5.07
C GLY A 126 15.16 18.88 -5.04
N PRO A 127 15.08 20.15 -4.59
CA PRO A 127 16.25 20.98 -4.34
C PRO A 127 17.28 20.27 -3.45
N GLY A 128 18.57 20.53 -3.66
CA GLY A 128 19.67 19.94 -2.88
C GLY A 128 20.11 18.54 -3.31
N LEU A 129 19.29 17.81 -4.08
CA LEU A 129 19.58 16.44 -4.51
C LEU A 129 20.01 16.33 -5.98
N GLY A 130 19.43 17.13 -6.86
CA GLY A 130 19.62 17.00 -8.31
C GLY A 130 21.03 17.28 -8.85
N GLY A 131 21.95 17.79 -8.02
CA GLY A 131 23.37 17.97 -8.37
C GLY A 131 24.29 16.85 -7.89
N ASN A 132 23.84 16.04 -6.93
CA ASN A 132 24.65 15.01 -6.27
C ASN A 132 24.33 13.60 -6.76
N ILE A 133 23.13 13.38 -7.30
CA ILE A 133 22.69 12.08 -7.81
C ILE A 133 22.80 12.09 -9.34
N ILE A 134 23.64 11.22 -9.90
CA ILE A 134 23.75 11.05 -11.35
C ILE A 134 22.67 10.10 -11.89
N THR A 135 22.43 10.11 -13.20
CA THR A 135 21.39 9.30 -13.84
C THR A 135 21.47 7.81 -13.48
N ASP A 136 22.69 7.26 -13.33
CA ASP A 136 22.94 5.85 -13.02
C ASP A 136 22.52 5.47 -11.58
N GLU A 137 22.31 6.44 -10.71
CA GLU A 137 21.91 6.24 -9.30
C GLU A 137 20.38 6.32 -9.12
N LEU A 138 19.64 6.78 -10.14
CA LEU A 138 18.19 6.89 -10.08
C LEU A 138 17.50 5.53 -10.07
N GLU A 139 18.01 4.53 -10.80
CA GLU A 139 17.39 3.20 -10.86
C GLU A 139 17.50 2.46 -9.52
N PRO A 140 18.68 2.40 -8.85
CA PRO A 140 18.79 1.86 -7.51
C PRO A 140 17.92 2.57 -6.47
N LEU A 141 17.72 3.89 -6.61
CA LEU A 141 16.82 4.68 -5.78
C LEU A 141 15.34 4.39 -6.07
N ALA A 142 14.96 4.24 -7.34
CA ALA A 142 13.61 3.91 -7.77
C ALA A 142 13.19 2.49 -7.36
N SER A 143 14.15 1.57 -7.30
CA SER A 143 13.95 0.15 -6.98
C SER A 143 14.15 -0.18 -5.50
N ASN A 144 14.52 0.82 -4.68
CA ASN A 144 14.85 0.66 -3.26
C ASN A 144 15.98 -0.38 -3.01
N GLN A 145 16.90 -0.52 -3.98
CA GLN A 145 18.01 -1.48 -3.95
C GLN A 145 19.33 -0.87 -3.45
N ALA A 146 19.47 0.46 -3.50
CA ALA A 146 20.60 1.16 -2.91
C ALA A 146 20.16 2.12 -1.82
N ARG A 147 21.07 2.35 -0.87
CA ARG A 147 20.88 3.31 0.19
C ARG A 147 21.61 4.60 -0.17
N TYR A 148 20.84 5.67 -0.29
CA TYR A 148 21.34 7.03 -0.31
C TYR A 148 20.91 7.73 0.97
N TYR A 149 21.68 8.72 1.39
CA TYR A 149 21.30 9.58 2.50
C TYR A 149 21.20 11.01 2.02
N PHE A 150 20.27 11.75 2.61
CA PHE A 150 20.08 13.15 2.28
C PHE A 150 19.68 13.97 3.49
N ALA A 151 20.24 15.18 3.55
CA ALA A 151 20.10 16.09 4.68
C ALA A 151 19.09 17.23 4.44
N ASP A 152 18.76 17.49 3.19
CA ASP A 152 17.78 18.50 2.78
C ASP A 152 17.10 18.06 1.48
N GLY A 153 15.92 18.62 1.22
CA GLY A 153 15.14 18.37 0.03
C GLY A 153 14.19 17.20 0.17
N TRP A 154 13.81 16.65 -1.00
CA TRP A 154 12.85 15.58 -1.07
C TRP A 154 13.09 14.66 -2.26
N VAL A 155 12.69 13.41 -2.11
CA VAL A 155 12.58 12.44 -3.19
C VAL A 155 11.12 12.12 -3.39
N GLN A 156 10.69 12.11 -4.65
CA GLN A 156 9.35 11.72 -5.03
C GLN A 156 9.40 10.50 -5.96
N TRP A 157 8.56 9.51 -5.66
CA TRP A 157 8.27 8.38 -6.54
C TRP A 157 6.87 8.52 -7.11
N HIS A 158 6.72 8.21 -8.39
CA HIS A 158 5.44 8.12 -9.09
C HIS A 158 5.34 6.75 -9.75
N LEU A 159 4.17 6.12 -9.63
CA LEU A 159 3.85 4.81 -10.17
C LEU A 159 2.92 4.95 -11.39
N PRO A 160 3.43 4.98 -12.64
CA PRO A 160 2.59 5.29 -13.82
C PRO A 160 1.51 4.23 -14.07
N HIS A 161 1.84 2.96 -13.82
CA HIS A 161 1.00 1.80 -14.15
C HIS A 161 0.66 0.94 -12.93
N ALA A 162 0.85 1.51 -11.74
CA ALA A 162 0.50 0.87 -10.50
C ALA A 162 -0.11 1.89 -9.54
N SER A 163 -0.81 1.38 -8.54
CA SER A 163 -1.46 2.18 -7.53
C SER A 163 -1.52 1.38 -6.24
N VAL A 164 -1.46 2.05 -5.10
CA VAL A 164 -1.32 1.39 -3.80
C VAL A 164 -2.47 1.79 -2.89
N HIS A 165 -3.10 0.80 -2.26
CA HIS A 165 -3.88 1.02 -1.05
C HIS A 165 -2.91 1.16 0.11
N LEU A 166 -2.56 2.40 0.45
CA LEU A 166 -1.52 2.70 1.43
C LEU A 166 -1.95 2.31 2.85
N GLN A 167 -1.14 1.48 3.50
CA GLN A 167 -1.35 1.10 4.90
C GLN A 167 -0.36 1.77 5.84
N GLY A 168 0.90 1.86 5.43
CA GLY A 168 1.98 2.39 6.25
C GLY A 168 3.32 2.39 5.54
N VAL A 169 4.36 2.64 6.32
CA VAL A 169 5.75 2.67 5.84
C VAL A 169 6.68 2.08 6.89
N SER A 170 7.89 1.71 6.48
CA SER A 170 8.98 1.39 7.40
C SER A 170 10.33 1.79 6.82
N PHE A 171 11.39 1.66 7.62
CA PHE A 171 12.76 1.95 7.21
C PHE A 171 13.66 0.75 7.49
N LYS A 172 14.64 0.46 6.63
CA LYS A 172 15.66 -0.58 6.90
C LYS A 172 16.68 -0.08 7.96
N VAL A 173 16.80 1.25 8.06
CA VAL A 173 17.33 2.20 9.06
C VAL A 173 16.65 2.29 10.41
N THR A 174 17.40 2.31 11.53
CA THR A 174 16.93 3.12 12.66
C THR A 174 17.12 4.60 12.32
N THR A 175 16.04 5.37 12.40
CA THR A 175 16.07 6.83 12.20
C THR A 175 16.21 7.52 13.54
N ALA A 176 17.25 8.35 13.69
CA ALA A 176 17.53 9.07 14.91
C ALA A 176 16.44 10.12 15.22
N ALA A 177 16.20 10.39 16.51
CA ALA A 177 15.29 11.45 16.95
C ALA A 177 15.69 12.86 16.48
N SER A 178 16.98 13.07 16.15
CA SER A 178 17.50 14.30 15.56
C SER A 178 17.08 14.50 14.10
N THR A 179 16.56 13.47 13.43
CA THR A 179 16.08 13.56 12.06
C THR A 179 14.59 13.84 12.05
N SER A 180 14.19 14.93 11.41
CA SER A 180 12.79 15.30 11.20
C SER A 180 12.45 15.19 9.72
N PHE A 181 11.42 14.42 9.39
CA PHE A 181 10.93 14.24 8.03
C PHE A 181 9.40 14.11 7.99
N ARG A 182 8.85 14.27 6.79
CA ARG A 182 7.44 14.05 6.47
C ARG A 182 7.28 13.24 5.20
N ILE A 183 6.18 12.50 5.12
CA ILE A 183 5.77 11.73 3.95
C ILE A 183 4.45 12.29 3.47
N ASN A 184 4.43 12.75 2.22
CA ASN A 184 3.22 13.16 1.55
C ASN A 184 2.87 12.16 0.46
N VAL A 185 1.58 11.93 0.26
CA VAL A 185 1.06 11.03 -0.78
C VAL A 185 0.02 11.75 -1.60
N LYS A 186 -0.20 11.29 -2.82
CA LYS A 186 -1.22 11.85 -3.69
C LYS A 186 -1.88 10.75 -4.53
N SER A 187 -3.20 10.87 -4.71
CA SER A 187 -3.98 10.04 -5.61
C SER A 187 -4.04 10.68 -7.00
N ASP A 188 -4.19 9.87 -8.04
CA ASP A 188 -4.53 10.39 -9.37
C ASP A 188 -5.98 10.91 -9.40
N GLU A 189 -6.87 10.37 -8.57
CA GLU A 189 -8.30 10.70 -8.57
C GLU A 189 -8.57 12.12 -8.06
N ASP A 190 -7.81 12.57 -7.05
CA ASP A 190 -7.91 13.93 -6.52
C ASP A 190 -7.09 14.95 -7.33
N GLY A 191 -6.14 14.48 -8.16
CA GLY A 191 -5.37 15.20 -9.17
C GLY A 191 -4.52 16.39 -8.71
N ALA A 192 -4.75 16.91 -7.51
CA ALA A 192 -4.31 18.26 -7.13
C ALA A 192 -3.73 18.34 -5.71
N THR A 193 -4.03 17.42 -4.81
CA THR A 193 -3.73 17.62 -3.38
C THR A 193 -2.71 16.62 -2.86
N TRP A 194 -1.64 17.13 -2.25
CA TRP A 194 -0.73 16.32 -1.44
C TRP A 194 -1.32 16.16 -0.04
N HIS A 195 -1.45 14.92 0.40
CA HIS A 195 -1.93 14.56 1.73
C HIS A 195 -0.75 14.18 2.62
N LEU A 196 -0.69 14.75 3.81
CA LEU A 196 0.31 14.36 4.81
C LEU A 196 -0.02 12.96 5.36
N ALA A 197 0.72 11.95 4.91
CA ALA A 197 0.55 10.56 5.34
C ALA A 197 1.22 10.28 6.68
N TYR A 198 2.41 10.84 6.92
CA TYR A 198 3.15 10.63 8.16
C TYR A 198 4.12 11.78 8.43
N GLU A 199 4.33 12.08 9.72
CA GLU A 199 5.36 13.00 10.18
C GLU A 199 6.08 12.40 11.38
N SER A 200 7.41 12.45 11.35
CA SER A 200 8.28 11.82 12.37
C SER A 200 8.16 12.43 13.76
N HIS A 201 7.81 13.72 13.86
CA HIS A 201 7.74 14.50 15.10
C HIS A 201 8.99 14.34 15.99
N ARG A 202 10.19 14.23 15.40
CA ARG A 202 11.48 14.07 16.09
C ARG A 202 11.52 12.86 17.05
N LYS A 203 10.81 11.79 16.71
CA LYS A 203 10.86 10.53 17.45
C LYS A 203 11.87 9.60 16.82
N GLU A 204 12.62 8.90 17.65
CA GLU A 204 13.44 7.78 17.18
C GLU A 204 12.52 6.68 16.65
N ILE A 205 12.83 6.18 15.46
CA ILE A 205 12.08 5.13 14.78
C ILE A 205 13.03 3.95 14.62
N GLN A 206 12.73 2.83 15.26
CA GLN A 206 13.53 1.63 15.12
C GLN A 206 13.39 1.04 13.71
N LYS A 207 14.48 0.45 13.20
CA LYS A 207 14.44 -0.28 11.92
C LYS A 207 13.27 -1.26 11.86
N HIS A 208 12.67 -1.39 10.69
CA HIS A 208 11.53 -2.23 10.38
C HIS A 208 10.27 -1.97 11.23
N THR A 209 10.23 -0.88 11.99
CA THR A 209 9.00 -0.48 12.68
C THR A 209 7.96 -0.07 11.65
N PHE A 210 6.81 -0.73 11.69
CA PHE A 210 5.65 -0.34 10.90
C PHE A 210 5.07 0.97 11.43
N LEU A 211 5.03 1.99 10.57
CA LEU A 211 4.46 3.30 10.84
C LEU A 211 3.14 3.41 10.08
N ALA A 212 2.03 3.38 10.80
CA ALA A 212 0.71 3.54 10.20
C ALA A 212 0.59 4.94 9.59
N CYS A 213 0.16 5.01 8.33
CA CYS A 213 -0.05 6.28 7.63
C CYS A 213 -1.50 6.74 7.77
N LYS A 214 -1.69 8.07 7.77
CA LYS A 214 -2.98 8.68 7.45
C LYS A 214 -3.28 8.40 5.98
N ARG A 215 -4.46 7.86 5.71
CA ARG A 215 -4.81 7.31 4.39
C ARG A 215 -5.76 8.25 3.65
N PRO A 216 -5.49 8.59 2.38
CA PRO A 216 -6.52 9.17 1.54
C PRO A 216 -7.61 8.12 1.23
N LEU A 217 -8.79 8.58 0.79
CA LEU A 217 -9.92 7.69 0.51
C LEU A 217 -9.68 6.76 -0.70
N GLY A 218 -8.80 7.16 -1.62
CA GLY A 218 -8.49 6.43 -2.85
C GLY A 218 -7.09 5.84 -2.88
N LEU A 219 -6.80 5.17 -4.00
CA LEU A 219 -5.48 4.60 -4.27
C LEU A 219 -4.45 5.70 -4.51
N VAL A 220 -3.24 5.51 -3.99
CA VAL A 220 -2.13 6.46 -4.16
C VAL A 220 -1.19 6.03 -5.28
N LYS A 221 -0.64 7.01 -5.99
CA LYS A 221 0.37 6.79 -7.03
C LYS A 221 1.64 7.60 -6.85
N TYR A 222 1.57 8.66 -6.04
CA TYR A 222 2.73 9.50 -5.76
C TYR A 222 3.08 9.43 -4.29
N PHE A 223 4.37 9.35 -4.01
CA PHE A 223 4.96 9.34 -2.70
C PHE A 223 6.07 10.36 -2.67
N LYS A 224 6.10 11.24 -1.66
CA LYS A 224 7.13 12.25 -1.48
C LYS A 224 7.67 12.14 -0.07
N LEU A 225 8.95 11.78 0.05
CA LEU A 225 9.70 11.79 1.30
C LEU A 225 10.52 13.07 1.37
N GLU A 226 10.29 13.89 2.38
CA GLU A 226 10.93 15.20 2.56
C GLU A 226 11.61 15.28 3.91
N VAL A 227 12.90 15.61 3.89
CA VAL A 227 13.71 15.83 5.09
C VAL A 227 13.60 17.31 5.47
N LEU A 228 13.25 17.54 6.72
CA LEU A 228 13.10 18.89 7.31
C LEU A 228 14.31 19.26 8.17
N GLU A 229 14.94 18.27 8.81
CA GLU A 229 16.13 18.43 9.64
C GLU A 229 16.86 17.09 9.77
N GLY A 230 18.18 17.11 9.91
CA GLY A 230 19.01 15.92 10.08
C GLY A 230 19.32 15.22 8.76
N GLU A 231 19.59 13.92 8.81
CA GLU A 231 19.91 13.10 7.63
C GLU A 231 19.03 11.85 7.63
N LEU A 232 18.47 11.50 6.47
CA LEU A 232 17.59 10.35 6.31
C LEU A 232 18.02 9.48 5.13
N GLY A 233 17.95 8.16 5.34
CA GLY A 233 18.18 7.17 4.29
C GLY A 233 16.97 7.03 3.34
N THR A 234 17.24 6.69 2.09
CA THR A 234 16.22 6.35 1.07
C THR A 234 15.70 4.92 1.19
N ASP A 235 16.05 4.20 2.26
CA ASP A 235 15.63 2.84 2.53
C ASP A 235 14.21 2.79 3.08
N PHE A 236 13.33 3.40 2.30
CA PHE A 236 11.95 3.73 2.54
C PHE A 236 11.07 2.63 1.96
N ASN A 237 10.45 1.86 2.84
CA ASN A 237 9.56 0.77 2.49
C ASN A 237 8.12 1.27 2.53
N ILE A 238 7.41 1.13 1.42
CA ILE A 238 5.97 1.45 1.32
C ILE A 238 5.20 0.15 1.53
N HIS A 239 4.29 0.15 2.51
CA HIS A 239 3.45 -1.01 2.86
C HIS A 239 2.03 -0.79 2.37
N GLY A 240 1.45 -1.80 1.74
CA GLY A 240 0.08 -1.74 1.27
C GLY A 240 -0.29 -2.85 0.30
N ILE A 241 -1.44 -2.68 -0.34
CA ILE A 241 -1.90 -3.55 -1.42
C ILE A 241 -1.56 -2.88 -2.74
N LEU A 242 -0.64 -3.49 -3.48
CA LEU A 242 -0.22 -3.07 -4.79
C LEU A 242 -1.19 -3.59 -5.84
N GLN A 243 -1.78 -2.68 -6.60
CA GLN A 243 -2.62 -2.99 -7.76
C GLN A 243 -1.90 -2.52 -9.03
N THR A 244 -1.61 -3.44 -9.93
CA THR A 244 -0.98 -3.15 -11.23
C THR A 244 -1.99 -3.18 -12.35
N SER A 245 -2.01 -2.15 -13.20
CA SER A 245 -2.88 -2.11 -14.38
C SER A 245 -2.30 -2.85 -15.60
N ILE A 246 -1.10 -3.41 -15.47
CA ILE A 246 -0.42 -4.18 -16.52
C ILE A 246 -0.76 -5.65 -16.30
N ALA A 247 -1.40 -6.28 -17.28
CA ALA A 247 -1.39 -7.73 -17.38
C ALA A 247 0.06 -8.16 -17.69
N MET A 248 0.73 -8.76 -16.70
CA MET A 248 2.06 -9.35 -16.89
C MET A 248 1.95 -10.65 -17.68
#